data_AF-A0A9X5CHN9-F1
#
_entry.id   AF-A0A9X5CHN9-F1
#
_cell.length_a   1.000
_cell.length_b   1.000
_cell.length_c   1.000
_cell.angle_alpha   90.00
_cell.angle_beta   90.00
_cell.angle_gamma   90.00
#
_symmetry.space_group_name_H-M   'P 1'
#
loop_
_entity.id
_entity.type
_entity.pdbx_description
1 polymer ?
#
loop_
_entity_poly.entity_id
_entity_poly.type
_entity_poly.pdbx_seq_one_letter_code
_entity_poly.pdbx_strand_id
1 'polypeptide(L)'
;AGRLAVAGVGGAPGRAASVSVVVALGVCLVGSTLTCLASLDAYERYRRTLEAPADFHLYAGQGGTLDRTLAADLAARPELADVTAFRTAEVADDGRSATVTDLDLTTVRSGTGLTARTGALGRLGPAQVVVDAEHAHRLGVEAGDQVTLTSAGRPVR
;
A
#
# COMPACT_ATOMS: atom_id res chain seq x y z
N ALA A 1 -46.84 1.67 -32.13
CA ALA A 1 -46.81 0.75 -30.97
C ALA A 1 -46.68 1.48 -29.61
N GLY A 2 -45.91 2.56 -29.47
CA GLY A 2 -45.67 3.21 -28.15
C GLY A 2 -46.86 3.89 -27.45
N ARG A 3 -47.85 4.43 -28.18
CA ARG A 3 -49.00 5.13 -27.59
C ARG A 3 -49.97 4.23 -26.81
N LEU A 4 -50.08 2.95 -27.16
CA LEU A 4 -50.93 2.00 -26.43
C LEU A 4 -50.27 1.50 -25.14
N ALA A 5 -48.94 1.40 -25.10
CA ALA A 5 -48.20 1.03 -23.89
C ALA A 5 -48.30 2.11 -22.80
N VAL A 6 -48.25 3.39 -23.18
CA VAL A 6 -48.43 4.53 -22.26
C VAL A 6 -49.88 4.63 -21.75
N ALA A 7 -50.87 4.26 -22.56
CA ALA A 7 -52.28 4.27 -22.15
C ALA A 7 -52.59 3.24 -21.05
N GLY A 8 -51.90 2.09 -21.02
CA GLY A 8 -52.05 1.08 -19.97
C GLY A 8 -51.49 1.50 -18.59
N VAL A 9 -50.47 2.38 -18.58
CA VAL A 9 -49.89 2.94 -17.35
C VAL A 9 -50.88 3.89 -16.64
N GLY A 10 -51.69 4.61 -17.42
CA GLY A 10 -52.73 5.51 -16.89
C GLY A 10 -53.93 4.78 -16.24
N GLY A 11 -54.16 3.50 -16.56
CA GLY A 11 -55.28 2.71 -16.02
C GLY A 11 -55.03 2.11 -14.64
N ALA A 12 -53.76 2.03 -14.20
CA ALA A 12 -53.38 1.50 -12.88
C ALA A 12 -52.09 2.18 -12.35
N PRO A 13 -52.13 3.50 -12.09
CA PRO A 13 -50.94 4.30 -11.78
C PRO A 13 -50.20 3.82 -10.51
N GLY A 14 -50.93 3.31 -9.50
CA GLY A 14 -50.31 2.75 -8.29
C GLY A 14 -49.46 1.50 -8.57
N ARG A 15 -49.91 0.61 -9.46
CA ARG A 15 -49.17 -0.61 -9.82
C ARG A 15 -47.96 -0.29 -10.69
N ALA A 16 -48.09 0.62 -11.65
CA ALA A 16 -46.98 1.06 -12.49
C ALA A 16 -45.89 1.77 -11.67
N ALA A 17 -46.29 2.59 -10.69
CA ALA A 17 -45.37 3.21 -9.75
C ALA A 17 -44.63 2.18 -8.90
N SER A 18 -45.33 1.19 -8.30
CA SER A 18 -44.70 0.15 -7.50
C SER A 18 -43.68 -0.69 -8.28
N VAL A 19 -44.02 -1.11 -9.51
CA VAL A 19 -43.10 -1.90 -10.35
C VAL A 19 -41.86 -1.08 -10.71
N SER A 20 -42.02 0.19 -11.07
CA SER A 20 -40.89 1.06 -11.43
C SER A 20 -39.95 1.30 -10.25
N VAL A 21 -40.51 1.48 -9.03
CA VAL A 21 -39.72 1.62 -7.80
C VAL A 21 -38.94 0.35 -7.50
N VAL A 22 -39.56 -0.82 -7.61
CA VAL A 22 -38.88 -2.11 -7.36
C VAL A 22 -37.75 -2.33 -8.36
N VAL A 23 -37.99 -2.05 -9.65
CA VAL A 23 -36.95 -2.16 -10.69
C VAL A 23 -35.80 -1.18 -10.42
N ALA A 24 -36.11 0.07 -10.07
CA ALA A 24 -35.08 1.05 -9.73
C ALA A 24 -34.24 0.62 -8.51
N LEU A 25 -34.90 0.11 -7.45
CA LEU A 25 -34.21 -0.41 -6.27
C LEU A 25 -33.34 -1.63 -6.62
N GLY A 26 -33.85 -2.55 -7.45
CA GLY A 26 -33.09 -3.71 -7.90
C GLY A 26 -31.82 -3.31 -8.65
N VAL A 27 -31.93 -2.37 -9.59
CA VAL A 27 -30.77 -1.86 -10.35
C VAL A 27 -29.79 -1.12 -9.45
N CYS A 28 -30.26 -0.27 -8.53
CA CYS A 28 -29.40 0.41 -7.56
C CYS A 28 -28.66 -0.57 -6.63
N LEU A 29 -29.34 -1.63 -6.17
CA LEU A 29 -28.73 -2.63 -5.30
C LEU A 29 -27.64 -3.42 -6.04
N VAL A 30 -27.94 -3.86 -7.27
CA VAL A 30 -26.96 -4.59 -8.10
C VAL A 30 -25.78 -3.68 -8.46
N GLY A 31 -26.04 -2.44 -8.86
CA GLY A 31 -25.01 -1.47 -9.21
C GLY A 31 -24.09 -1.14 -8.03
N SER A 32 -24.66 -0.89 -6.84
CA SER A 32 -23.87 -0.60 -5.63
C SER A 32 -23.06 -1.82 -5.19
N THR A 33 -23.63 -3.03 -5.25
CA THR A 33 -22.92 -4.27 -4.90
C THR A 33 -21.73 -4.53 -5.84
N LEU A 34 -21.93 -4.38 -7.15
CA LEU A 34 -20.85 -4.53 -8.14
C LEU A 34 -19.75 -3.48 -7.95
N THR A 35 -20.12 -2.24 -7.69
CA THR A 35 -19.17 -1.15 -7.44
C THR A 35 -18.38 -1.39 -6.15
N CYS A 36 -19.07 -1.85 -5.10
CA CYS A 36 -18.43 -2.23 -3.83
C CYS A 36 -17.43 -3.38 -4.04
N LEU A 37 -17.83 -4.42 -4.76
CA LEU A 37 -16.97 -5.57 -5.04
C LEU A 37 -15.75 -5.18 -5.89
N ALA A 38 -15.93 -4.35 -6.92
CA ALA A 38 -14.82 -3.84 -7.73
C ALA A 38 -13.85 -2.99 -6.90
N SER A 39 -14.36 -2.21 -5.95
CA SER A 39 -13.53 -1.42 -5.04
C SER A 39 -12.73 -2.31 -4.08
N LEU A 40 -13.35 -3.37 -3.56
CA LEU A 40 -12.68 -4.36 -2.71
C LEU A 40 -11.62 -5.13 -3.48
N ASP A 41 -11.90 -5.60 -4.70
CA ASP A 41 -10.92 -6.32 -5.52
C ASP A 41 -9.72 -5.42 -5.90
N ALA A 42 -9.97 -4.15 -6.23
CA ALA A 42 -8.91 -3.17 -6.46
C ALA A 42 -8.06 -2.96 -5.20
N TYR A 43 -8.70 -2.85 -4.03
CA TYR A 43 -8.02 -2.71 -2.75
C TYR A 43 -7.19 -3.95 -2.37
N GLU A 44 -7.75 -5.15 -2.56
CA GLU A 44 -7.04 -6.40 -2.28
C GLU A 44 -5.86 -6.62 -3.22
N ARG A 45 -6.01 -6.25 -4.50
CA ARG A 45 -4.93 -6.34 -5.48
C ARG A 45 -3.80 -5.38 -5.10
N TYR A 46 -4.15 -4.15 -4.77
CA TYR A 46 -3.20 -3.17 -4.27
C TYR A 46 -2.48 -3.68 -3.02
N ARG A 47 -3.23 -4.23 -2.05
CA ARG A 47 -2.67 -4.80 -0.82
C ARG A 47 -1.72 -5.98 -1.11
N ARG A 48 -2.11 -6.92 -1.98
CA ARG A 48 -1.25 -8.04 -2.38
C ARG A 48 0.04 -7.59 -3.06
N THR A 49 -0.04 -6.58 -3.93
CA THR A 49 1.14 -6.00 -4.57
C THR A 49 2.09 -5.35 -3.56
N LEU A 50 1.57 -4.78 -2.48
CA LEU A 50 2.38 -4.17 -1.42
C LEU A 50 2.91 -5.18 -0.39
N GLU A 51 2.14 -6.21 -0.04
CA GLU A 51 2.52 -7.16 1.02
C GLU A 51 3.50 -8.24 0.53
N ALA A 52 3.48 -8.58 -0.76
CA ALA A 52 4.38 -9.59 -1.32
C ALA A 52 4.97 -9.15 -2.68
N PRO A 53 5.77 -8.07 -2.73
CA PRO A 53 6.49 -7.71 -3.94
C PRO A 53 7.62 -8.70 -4.28
N ALA A 54 8.02 -9.55 -3.32
CA ALA A 54 9.09 -10.53 -3.49
C ALA A 54 8.54 -11.95 -3.53
N ASP A 55 8.91 -12.72 -4.56
CA ASP A 55 8.59 -14.14 -4.67
C ASP A 55 9.30 -14.99 -3.59
N PHE A 56 10.48 -14.53 -3.15
CA PHE A 56 11.28 -15.18 -2.12
C PHE A 56 11.70 -14.18 -1.06
N HIS A 57 11.50 -14.55 0.21
CA HIS A 57 11.95 -13.77 1.35
C HIS A 57 12.93 -14.60 2.18
N LEU A 58 14.19 -14.17 2.20
CA LEU A 58 15.26 -14.83 2.94
C LEU A 58 15.51 -14.06 4.24
N TYR A 59 15.43 -14.76 5.36
CA TYR A 59 15.76 -14.23 6.69
C TYR A 59 16.83 -15.09 7.33
N ALA A 60 17.70 -14.46 8.12
CA ALA A 60 18.61 -15.21 8.96
C ALA A 60 17.81 -16.00 10.01
N GLY A 61 18.30 -17.19 10.36
CA GLY A 61 17.78 -17.91 11.53
C GLY A 61 17.91 -17.07 12.80
N GLN A 62 17.16 -17.43 13.86
CA GLN A 62 17.14 -16.70 15.14
C GLN A 62 18.54 -16.27 15.61
N GLY A 63 18.76 -14.95 15.68
CA GLY A 63 20.01 -14.33 16.15
C GLY A 63 21.17 -14.29 15.14
N GLY A 64 20.94 -14.70 13.89
CA GLY A 64 21.95 -14.69 12.83
C GLY A 64 21.93 -13.44 11.97
N THR A 65 22.99 -13.26 11.18
CA THR A 65 23.04 -12.30 10.06
C THR A 65 23.24 -13.05 8.76
N LEU A 66 22.60 -12.62 7.68
CA LEU A 66 22.92 -13.11 6.34
C LEU A 66 24.28 -12.54 5.90
N ASP A 67 25.02 -13.30 5.09
CA ASP A 67 26.27 -12.82 4.52
C ASP A 67 26.00 -11.62 3.59
N ARG A 68 26.88 -10.61 3.63
CA ARG A 68 26.73 -9.39 2.82
C ARG A 68 26.90 -9.67 1.33
N THR A 69 27.67 -10.69 0.98
CA THR A 69 27.91 -11.10 -0.42
C THR A 69 26.72 -11.84 -1.03
N LEU A 70 25.85 -12.44 -0.20
CA LEU A 70 24.74 -13.26 -0.66
C LEU A 70 23.81 -12.49 -1.60
N ALA A 71 23.53 -11.22 -1.32
CA ALA A 71 22.69 -10.39 -2.16
C ALA A 71 23.32 -10.14 -3.55
N ALA A 72 24.63 -9.90 -3.60
CA ALA A 72 25.34 -9.70 -4.86
C ALA A 72 25.42 -11.00 -5.68
N ASP A 73 25.63 -12.13 -5.01
CA ASP A 73 25.67 -13.45 -5.64
C ASP A 73 24.30 -13.87 -6.20
N LEU A 74 23.20 -13.51 -5.52
CA LEU A 74 21.84 -13.71 -6.00
C LEU A 74 21.52 -12.75 -7.15
N ALA A 75 21.93 -11.48 -7.07
CA ALA A 75 21.72 -10.51 -8.16
C ALA A 75 22.45 -10.89 -9.45
N ALA A 76 23.52 -11.69 -9.37
CA ALA A 76 24.24 -12.22 -10.53
C ALA A 76 23.52 -13.39 -11.22
N ARG A 77 22.43 -13.92 -10.64
CA ARG A 77 21.69 -15.06 -11.20
C ARG A 77 20.69 -14.57 -12.25
N PRO A 78 20.78 -15.04 -13.51
CA PRO A 78 19.85 -14.62 -14.57
C PRO A 78 18.40 -15.07 -14.32
N GLU A 79 18.19 -16.03 -13.41
CA GLU A 79 16.86 -16.52 -13.03
C GLU A 79 16.11 -15.54 -12.10
N LEU A 80 16.82 -14.62 -11.43
CA LEU A 80 16.23 -13.64 -10.52
C LEU A 80 16.09 -12.29 -11.23
N ALA A 81 14.85 -11.79 -11.32
CA ALA A 81 14.57 -10.54 -12.01
C ALA A 81 15.02 -9.31 -11.22
N ASP A 82 14.98 -9.39 -9.89
CA ASP A 82 15.36 -8.31 -8.99
C ASP A 82 15.77 -8.89 -7.62
N VAL A 83 16.73 -8.24 -6.97
CA VAL A 83 17.21 -8.63 -5.64
C VAL A 83 17.42 -7.37 -4.82
N THR A 84 16.64 -7.26 -3.76
CA THR A 84 16.72 -6.15 -2.80
C THR A 84 17.22 -6.68 -1.46
N ALA A 85 18.35 -6.16 -1.00
CA ALA A 85 18.85 -6.44 0.33
C ALA A 85 18.45 -5.31 1.29
N PHE A 86 18.01 -5.68 2.48
CA PHE A 86 17.70 -4.71 3.53
C PHE A 86 18.07 -5.26 4.90
N ARG A 87 18.25 -4.35 5.85
CA ARG A 87 18.48 -4.67 7.26
C ARG A 87 17.46 -3.93 8.09
N THR A 88 16.94 -4.60 9.11
CA THR A 88 15.93 -4.04 9.99
C THR A 88 16.46 -4.01 11.42
N ALA A 89 16.22 -2.90 12.10
CA ALA A 89 16.56 -2.71 13.50
C ALA A 89 15.34 -2.15 14.24
N GLU A 90 15.08 -2.69 15.42
CA GLU A 90 14.09 -2.11 16.32
C GLU A 90 14.74 -0.93 17.07
N VAL A 91 14.10 0.23 17.01
CA VAL A 91 14.56 1.48 17.59
C VAL A 91 13.49 1.93 18.57
N ALA A 92 13.91 2.32 19.77
CA ALA A 92 13.01 2.87 20.77
C ALA A 92 13.28 4.37 20.89
N ASP A 93 12.22 5.17 20.80
CA ASP A 93 12.27 6.61 21.05
C ASP A 93 11.10 7.00 21.95
N ASP A 94 11.42 7.64 23.08
CA ASP A 94 10.47 8.14 24.09
C ASP A 94 9.31 7.17 24.46
N GLY A 95 9.64 5.90 24.71
CA GLY A 95 8.67 4.86 25.09
C GLY A 95 7.87 4.27 23.92
N ARG A 96 8.22 4.60 22.67
CA ARG A 96 7.59 4.07 21.44
C ARG A 96 8.61 3.24 20.68
N SER A 97 8.24 2.03 20.27
CA SER A 97 9.06 1.23 19.36
C SER A 97 8.73 1.57 17.91
N ALA A 98 9.77 1.76 17.11
CA ALA A 98 9.70 1.93 15.67
C ALA A 98 10.66 0.95 15.02
N THR A 99 10.22 0.34 13.92
CA THR A 99 11.06 -0.53 13.12
C THR A 99 11.74 0.31 12.06
N VAL A 100 13.07 0.44 12.13
CA VAL A 100 13.87 1.14 11.14
C VAL A 100 14.45 0.13 10.17
N THR A 101 14.19 0.33 8.89
CA THR A 101 14.77 -0.51 7.83
C THR A 101 15.75 0.34 7.04
N ASP A 102 17.00 -0.10 6.99
CA ASP A 102 17.94 0.43 6.01
C ASP A 102 17.81 -0.40 4.73
N LEU A 103 17.29 0.28 3.72
CA LEU A 103 16.87 -0.25 2.44
C LEU A 103 17.43 0.66 1.36
N ASP A 104 18.17 0.10 0.41
CA ASP A 104 18.61 0.85 -0.76
C ASP A 104 17.42 1.05 -1.71
N LEU A 105 16.83 2.24 -1.67
CA LEU A 105 15.68 2.60 -2.49
C LEU A 105 15.99 2.66 -3.99
N THR A 106 17.26 2.63 -4.40
CA THR A 106 17.63 2.50 -5.83
C THR A 106 17.49 1.06 -6.33
N THR A 107 17.60 0.08 -5.43
CA THR A 107 17.36 -1.35 -5.73
C THR A 107 15.89 -1.71 -5.68
N VAL A 108 15.06 -0.91 -5.00
CA VAL A 108 13.61 -1.04 -5.05
C VAL A 108 13.13 -0.47 -6.38
N ARG A 109 12.78 -1.34 -7.33
CA ARG A 109 12.22 -0.89 -8.61
C ARG A 109 11.08 0.09 -8.35
N SER A 110 11.14 1.25 -8.98
CA SER A 110 10.20 2.38 -8.81
C SER A 110 8.73 2.07 -9.16
N GLY A 111 8.41 0.81 -9.48
CA GLY A 111 7.07 0.29 -9.74
C GLY A 111 6.29 -0.18 -8.50
N THR A 112 6.88 -0.15 -7.30
CA THR A 112 6.18 -0.54 -6.04
C THR A 112 5.17 0.50 -5.53
N GLY A 113 4.87 1.56 -6.29
CA GLY A 113 3.80 2.51 -5.96
C GLY A 113 4.12 3.45 -4.79
N LEU A 114 5.38 3.53 -4.35
CA LEU A 114 5.81 4.46 -3.32
C LEU A 114 5.68 5.90 -3.85
N THR A 115 4.72 6.62 -3.29
CA THR A 115 4.48 8.03 -3.62
C THR A 115 4.84 8.88 -2.41
N ALA A 116 5.76 9.84 -2.60
CA ALA A 116 6.07 10.82 -1.56
C ALA A 116 4.88 11.75 -1.36
N ARG A 117 4.33 11.80 -0.14
CA ARG A 117 3.32 12.80 0.25
C ARG A 117 3.95 14.19 0.41
N THR A 118 5.16 14.23 0.97
CA THR A 118 6.00 15.42 1.14
C THR A 118 7.45 15.04 0.84
N GLY A 119 8.23 15.98 0.29
CA GLY A 119 9.61 15.72 -0.14
C GLY A 119 9.74 14.97 -1.47
N ALA A 120 10.91 14.37 -1.72
CA ALA A 120 11.21 13.65 -2.96
C ALA A 120 12.09 12.41 -2.71
N LEU A 121 11.63 11.24 -3.14
CA LEU A 121 12.39 9.98 -3.02
C LEU A 121 13.67 9.96 -3.89
N GLY A 122 13.68 10.70 -5.00
CA GLY A 122 14.84 10.76 -5.90
C GLY A 122 16.00 11.64 -5.43
N ARG A 123 15.89 12.30 -4.26
CA ARG A 123 16.94 13.16 -3.68
C ARG A 123 17.51 12.62 -2.38
N LEU A 124 17.27 11.33 -2.09
CA LEU A 124 17.75 10.70 -0.88
C LEU A 124 19.28 10.58 -0.90
N GLY A 125 19.91 11.21 0.08
CA GLY A 125 21.34 11.18 0.33
C GLY A 125 21.67 10.61 1.72
N PRO A 126 22.96 10.59 2.09
CA PRO A 126 23.40 10.12 3.40
C PRO A 126 22.66 10.86 4.54
N ALA A 127 22.31 10.12 5.60
CA ALA A 127 21.58 10.62 6.78
C ALA A 127 20.19 11.22 6.49
N GLN A 128 19.55 10.81 5.39
CA GLN A 128 18.15 11.12 5.11
C GLN A 128 17.30 9.85 5.27
N VAL A 129 16.14 10.02 5.90
CA VAL A 129 15.21 8.91 6.17
C VAL A 129 13.86 9.18 5.52
N VAL A 130 13.20 8.11 5.10
CA VAL A 130 11.81 8.15 4.66
C VAL A 130 10.95 7.63 5.80
N VAL A 131 9.92 8.39 6.16
CA VAL A 131 8.97 8.03 7.21
C VAL A 131 7.62 7.80 6.56
N ASP A 132 6.92 6.72 6.93
CA ASP A 132 5.56 6.48 6.46
C ASP A 132 4.61 7.60 6.95
N ALA A 133 3.53 7.84 6.20
CA ALA A 133 2.66 8.98 6.46
C ALA A 133 1.95 8.92 7.82
N GLU A 134 1.72 7.72 8.37
CA GLU A 134 1.08 7.54 9.67
C GLU A 134 2.07 7.88 10.81
N HIS A 135 3.30 7.36 10.73
CA HIS A 135 4.35 7.72 11.69
C HIS A 135 4.72 9.19 11.61
N ALA A 136 4.83 9.77 10.42
CA ALA A 136 5.10 11.19 10.26
C ALA A 136 4.01 12.04 10.94
N HIS A 137 2.74 11.68 10.77
CA HIS A 137 1.63 12.37 11.42
C HIS A 137 1.64 12.19 12.94
N ARG A 138 1.93 10.99 13.45
CA ARG A 138 2.04 10.71 14.89
C ARG A 138 3.24 11.41 15.56
N LEU A 139 4.34 11.53 14.84
CA LEU A 139 5.55 12.22 15.30
C LEU A 139 5.46 13.73 15.09
N GLY A 140 4.53 14.21 14.27
CA GLY A 140 4.36 15.62 13.95
C GLY A 140 5.51 16.17 13.09
N VAL A 141 6.11 15.33 12.25
CA VAL A 141 7.28 15.68 11.43
C VAL A 141 6.93 15.74 9.94
N GLU A 142 7.57 16.64 9.22
CA GLU A 142 7.48 16.79 7.77
C GLU A 142 8.85 16.67 7.09
N ALA A 143 8.86 16.65 5.76
CA ALA A 143 10.10 16.58 5.00
C ALA A 143 10.96 17.82 5.24
N GLY A 144 12.14 17.63 5.80
CA GLY A 144 13.07 18.70 6.19
C GLY A 144 13.34 18.76 7.69
N ASP A 145 12.50 18.11 8.50
CA ASP A 145 12.70 18.04 9.95
C ASP A 145 13.82 17.06 10.33
N GLN A 146 14.51 17.36 11.43
CA GLN A 146 15.51 16.47 12.01
C GLN A 146 14.88 15.59 13.09
N VAL A 147 15.06 14.28 12.94
CA VAL A 147 14.68 13.26 13.92
C VAL A 147 15.93 12.54 14.39
N THR A 148 16.06 12.33 15.71
CA THR A 148 17.16 11.58 16.30
C THR A 148 16.65 10.19 16.67
N LEU A 149 17.18 9.17 16.01
CA LEU A 149 16.82 7.77 16.27
C LEU A 149 17.90 7.11 17.14
N THR A 150 17.50 6.45 18.23
CA THR A 150 18.42 5.72 19.11
C THR A 150 18.10 4.24 19.19
N SER A 151 19.05 3.37 18.82
CA SER A 151 18.94 1.92 18.99
C SER A 151 19.86 1.48 20.13
N ALA A 152 19.29 0.84 21.16
CA ALA A 152 20.02 0.38 22.35
C ALA A 152 20.90 1.48 23.00
N GLY A 153 20.42 2.73 23.03
CA GLY A 153 21.15 3.88 23.59
C GLY A 153 22.27 4.43 22.70
N ARG A 154 22.43 3.95 21.46
CA ARG A 154 23.35 4.51 20.47
C ARG A 154 22.60 5.23 19.36
N PRO A 155 23.08 6.40 18.90
CA PRO A 155 22.47 7.07 17.77
C PRO A 155 22.61 6.21 16.51
N VAL A 156 21.50 6.01 15.81
CA VAL A 156 21.49 5.42 14.47
C VAL A 156 21.87 6.53 13.49
N ARG A 157 22.97 6.36 12.77
CA ARG A 157 23.50 7.33 11.79
C ARG A 157 23.43 6.77 10.39
#